data_AF-A0A293MAD7-F1
#
_entry.id   AF-A0A293MAD7-F1
#
_cell.length_a   1.000
_cell.length_b   1.000
_cell.length_c   1.000
_cell.angle_alpha   90.00
_cell.angle_beta   90.00
_cell.angle_gamma   90.00
#
_symmetry.space_group_name_H-M   'P 1'
#
loop_
_entity.id
_entity.type
_entity.pdbx_description
1 polymer ?
#
loop_
_entity_poly.entity_id
_entity_poly.type
_entity_poly.pdbx_seq_one_letter_code
_entity_poly.pdbx_strand_id
1 'polypeptide(L)'
;MFTAEQDEMLRELYHMEMPLERSQIILECIQHKREEQMNALESSLMRMIDGKEVEMKETEMLPERSRKLLHCLEESLKGCPPIGAPLTAELVHDAGCSRDRDSALPHHPSSREEMDALLRATERFLQRLPAPPSLVTVSRSAQDDYCPPEDVQFLQDSLLEMLQGLYGQLDITLDYEQDEVTTEECCSQRLCEPVCVTVPTNSSAAVSSAT
;
A
#
# COMPACT_ATOMS: atom_id res chain seq x y z
N MET A 1 -8.41 11.86 2.32
CA MET A 1 -9.50 11.09 2.93
C MET A 1 -10.77 11.33 2.13
N PHE A 2 -11.48 10.25 1.79
CA PHE A 2 -12.78 10.27 1.10
C PHE A 2 -13.92 10.46 2.10
N THR A 3 -15.09 10.88 1.63
CA THR A 3 -16.29 10.92 2.48
C THR A 3 -16.86 9.52 2.69
N ALA A 4 -17.67 9.34 3.74
CA ALA A 4 -18.32 8.05 4.00
C ALA A 4 -19.18 7.55 2.82
N GLU A 5 -19.82 8.48 2.08
CA GLU A 5 -20.59 8.16 0.87
C GLU A 5 -19.67 7.70 -0.27
N GLN A 6 -18.55 8.38 -0.51
CA GLN A 6 -17.55 7.99 -1.50
C GLN A 6 -16.94 6.63 -1.17
N ASP A 7 -16.64 6.39 0.11
CA ASP A 7 -16.14 5.10 0.58
C ASP A 7 -17.15 3.96 0.32
N GLU A 8 -18.45 4.19 0.52
CA GLU A 8 -19.50 3.20 0.19
C GLU A 8 -19.58 2.93 -1.31
N MET A 9 -19.53 3.98 -2.13
CA MET A 9 -19.55 3.84 -3.60
C MET A 9 -18.34 3.06 -4.11
N LEU A 10 -17.14 3.37 -3.59
CA LEU A 10 -15.92 2.62 -3.90
C LEU A 10 -16.04 1.16 -3.46
N ARG A 11 -16.57 0.90 -2.27
CA ARG A 11 -16.76 -0.47 -1.76
C ARG A 11 -17.65 -1.30 -2.68
N GLU A 12 -18.77 -0.74 -3.14
CA GLU A 12 -19.70 -1.43 -4.03
C GLU A 12 -19.15 -1.60 -5.46
N LEU A 13 -18.39 -0.63 -5.98
CA LEU A 13 -17.77 -0.73 -7.31
C LEU A 13 -16.69 -1.82 -7.37
N TYR A 14 -15.89 -1.93 -6.31
CA TYR A 14 -14.75 -2.86 -6.22
C TYR A 14 -15.10 -4.18 -5.56
N HIS A 15 -16.35 -4.38 -5.14
CA HIS A 15 -16.80 -5.65 -4.59
C HIS A 15 -16.77 -6.75 -5.65
N MET A 16 -16.27 -7.92 -5.25
CA MET A 16 -16.39 -9.16 -6.03
C MET A 16 -16.87 -10.29 -5.14
N GLU A 17 -17.93 -10.97 -5.58
CA GLU A 17 -18.43 -12.16 -4.87
C GLU A 17 -17.44 -13.31 -5.01
N MET A 18 -16.87 -13.75 -3.89
CA MET A 18 -16.05 -14.96 -3.84
C MET A 18 -16.94 -16.20 -3.78
N PRO A 19 -16.81 -17.16 -4.71
CA PRO A 19 -17.60 -18.38 -4.68
C PRO A 19 -17.14 -19.33 -3.58
N LEU A 20 -18.09 -20.17 -3.15
CA LEU A 20 -17.84 -21.20 -2.13
C LEU A 20 -16.97 -22.35 -2.66
N GLU A 21 -17.09 -22.68 -3.94
CA GLU A 21 -16.29 -23.72 -4.58
C GLU A 21 -14.92 -23.16 -5.02
N ARG A 22 -13.85 -23.88 -4.68
CA ARG A 22 -12.46 -23.46 -4.93
C ARG A 22 -11.72 -24.41 -5.88
N SER A 23 -12.42 -24.93 -6.89
CA SER A 23 -11.80 -25.73 -7.94
C SER A 23 -10.96 -24.83 -8.85
N GLN A 24 -9.87 -25.36 -9.42
CA GLN A 24 -8.93 -24.60 -10.24
C GLN A 24 -9.62 -23.82 -11.37
N ILE A 25 -10.56 -24.47 -12.07
CA ILE A 25 -11.31 -23.87 -13.17
C ILE A 25 -12.13 -22.66 -12.70
N ILE A 26 -12.77 -22.77 -11.53
CA ILE A 26 -13.55 -21.69 -10.95
C ILE A 26 -12.64 -20.54 -10.52
N LEU A 27 -11.51 -20.85 -9.87
CA LEU A 27 -10.52 -19.85 -9.45
C LEU A 27 -9.94 -19.08 -10.64
N GLU A 28 -9.59 -19.77 -11.73
CA GLU A 28 -9.11 -19.15 -12.98
C GLU A 28 -10.19 -18.24 -13.61
N CYS A 29 -11.46 -18.70 -13.63
CA CYS A 29 -12.57 -17.90 -14.13
C CYS A 29 -12.82 -16.63 -13.29
N ILE A 30 -12.71 -16.72 -11.96
CA ILE A 30 -12.83 -15.53 -11.08
C ILE A 30 -11.67 -14.60 -11.33
N GLN A 31 -10.43 -15.12 -11.38
CA GLN A 31 -9.25 -14.29 -11.59
C GLN A 31 -9.38 -13.47 -12.88
N HIS A 32 -9.80 -14.10 -13.97
CA HIS A 32 -10.06 -13.40 -15.23
C HIS A 32 -11.14 -12.33 -15.10
N LYS A 33 -12.28 -12.65 -14.48
CA LYS A 33 -13.36 -11.68 -14.25
C LYS A 33 -12.91 -10.52 -13.36
N ARG A 34 -12.06 -10.78 -12.37
CA ARG A 34 -11.50 -9.76 -11.50
C ARG A 34 -10.59 -8.83 -12.29
N GLU A 35 -9.69 -9.38 -13.10
CA GLU A 35 -8.80 -8.62 -13.97
C GLU A 35 -9.61 -7.72 -14.93
N GLU A 36 -10.65 -8.26 -15.57
CA GLU A 36 -11.55 -7.48 -16.43
C GLU A 36 -12.25 -6.33 -15.67
N GLN A 37 -12.74 -6.58 -14.46
CA GLN A 37 -13.36 -5.56 -13.61
C GLN A 37 -12.35 -4.46 -13.25
N MET A 38 -11.15 -4.84 -12.80
CA MET A 38 -10.12 -3.90 -12.36
C MET A 38 -9.68 -3.00 -13.52
N ASN A 39 -9.37 -3.59 -14.67
CA ASN A 39 -8.96 -2.84 -15.86
C ASN A 39 -10.08 -1.91 -16.33
N ALA A 40 -11.34 -2.38 -16.34
CA ALA A 40 -12.46 -1.55 -16.75
C ALA A 40 -12.72 -0.37 -15.79
N LEU A 41 -12.54 -0.55 -14.49
CA LEU A 41 -12.63 0.53 -13.49
C LEU A 41 -11.48 1.52 -13.65
N GLU A 42 -10.24 1.05 -13.76
CA GLU A 42 -9.05 1.88 -13.95
C GLU A 42 -9.18 2.77 -15.21
N SER A 43 -9.45 2.14 -16.36
CA SER A 43 -9.66 2.80 -17.65
C SER A 43 -10.80 3.83 -17.58
N SER A 44 -11.88 3.51 -16.86
CA SER A 44 -13.01 4.42 -16.68
C SER A 44 -12.64 5.63 -15.83
N LEU A 45 -11.91 5.44 -14.73
CA LEU A 45 -11.44 6.51 -13.85
C LEU A 45 -10.43 7.42 -14.56
N MET A 46 -9.49 6.86 -15.33
CA MET A 46 -8.51 7.64 -16.12
C MET A 46 -9.18 8.60 -17.11
N ARG A 47 -10.25 8.15 -17.77
CA ARG A 47 -11.02 9.01 -18.68
C ARG A 47 -11.83 10.07 -17.92
N MET A 48 -12.43 9.67 -16.81
CA MET A 48 -13.37 10.47 -16.03
C MET A 48 -12.70 11.61 -15.24
N ILE A 49 -11.55 11.32 -14.62
CA ILE A 49 -10.84 12.23 -13.72
C ILE A 49 -9.70 12.93 -14.44
N ASP A 50 -8.83 12.16 -15.10
CA ASP A 50 -7.62 12.72 -15.73
C ASP A 50 -7.87 13.19 -17.18
N GLY A 51 -9.04 12.89 -17.76
CA GLY A 51 -9.37 13.24 -19.14
C GLY A 51 -8.53 12.49 -20.18
N LYS A 52 -7.90 11.37 -19.81
CA LYS A 52 -7.05 10.58 -20.71
C LYS A 52 -7.90 9.83 -21.74
N GLU A 53 -7.50 9.89 -23.00
CA GLU A 53 -8.05 9.00 -24.03
C GLU A 53 -7.47 7.60 -23.85
N VAL A 54 -8.30 6.67 -23.39
CA VAL A 54 -7.97 5.24 -23.27
C VAL A 54 -8.75 4.46 -24.33
N GLU A 55 -8.10 3.55 -25.04
CA GLU A 55 -8.74 2.75 -26.10
C GLU A 55 -9.96 1.98 -25.55
N MET A 56 -11.11 2.13 -26.22
CA MET A 56 -12.43 1.66 -25.78
C MET A 56 -12.63 0.13 -25.89
N LYS A 57 -11.81 -0.69 -25.23
CA LYS A 57 -12.11 -2.12 -25.14
C LYS A 57 -12.86 -2.53 -23.87
N GLU A 58 -12.82 -1.72 -22.82
CA GLU A 58 -13.13 -2.24 -21.47
C GLU A 58 -14.34 -1.58 -20.79
N THR A 59 -14.72 -0.34 -21.13
CA THR A 59 -15.89 0.32 -20.50
C THR A 59 -17.21 -0.38 -20.83
N GLU A 60 -17.29 -1.11 -21.95
CA GLU A 60 -18.47 -1.91 -22.32
C GLU A 60 -18.66 -3.16 -21.42
N MET A 61 -17.65 -3.50 -20.59
CA MET A 61 -17.67 -4.67 -19.71
C MET A 61 -18.27 -4.40 -18.33
N LEU A 62 -18.42 -3.13 -17.93
CA LEU A 62 -19.01 -2.82 -16.63
C LEU A 62 -20.54 -2.97 -16.66
N PRO A 63 -21.13 -3.68 -15.68
CA PRO A 63 -22.58 -3.76 -15.52
C PRO A 63 -23.20 -2.37 -15.45
N GLU A 64 -24.44 -2.22 -15.95
CA GLU A 64 -25.15 -0.92 -15.97
C GLU A 64 -25.22 -0.27 -14.59
N ARG A 65 -25.41 -1.08 -13.55
CA ARG A 65 -25.40 -0.64 -12.16
C ARG A 65 -24.06 0.01 -11.79
N SER A 66 -22.94 -0.63 -12.11
CA SER A 66 -21.59 -0.12 -11.83
C SER A 66 -21.31 1.16 -12.62
N ARG A 67 -21.75 1.25 -13.88
CA ARG A 67 -21.60 2.48 -14.68
C ARG A 67 -22.37 3.67 -14.08
N LYS A 68 -23.60 3.45 -13.62
CA LYS A 68 -24.39 4.49 -12.93
C LYS A 68 -23.72 4.92 -11.64
N LEU A 69 -23.24 3.96 -10.85
CA LEU A 69 -22.57 4.25 -9.59
C LEU A 69 -21.24 5.00 -9.79
N LEU A 70 -20.50 4.67 -10.84
CA LEU A 70 -19.27 5.36 -11.23
C LEU A 70 -19.53 6.82 -11.61
N HIS A 71 -20.65 7.11 -12.29
CA HIS A 71 -21.09 8.48 -12.56
C HIS A 71 -21.49 9.23 -11.27
N CYS A 72 -22.21 8.58 -10.34
CA CYS A 72 -22.51 9.20 -9.05
C CYS A 72 -21.23 9.52 -8.25
N LEU A 73 -20.26 8.61 -8.29
CA LEU A 73 -18.95 8.81 -7.66
C LEU A 73 -18.21 10.00 -8.30
N GLU A 74 -18.26 10.13 -9.63
CA GLU A 74 -17.70 11.27 -10.36
C GLU A 74 -18.24 12.61 -9.86
N GLU A 75 -19.56 12.74 -9.79
CA GLU A 75 -20.24 13.95 -9.36
C GLU A 75 -19.89 14.28 -7.90
N SER A 76 -19.86 13.26 -7.05
CA SER A 76 -19.47 13.40 -5.64
C SER A 76 -18.02 13.86 -5.48
N LEU A 77 -17.07 13.26 -6.22
CA LEU A 77 -15.64 13.62 -6.15
C LEU A 77 -15.37 15.04 -6.67
N LYS A 78 -16.10 15.47 -7.72
CA LYS A 78 -16.02 16.83 -8.24
C LYS A 78 -16.60 17.86 -7.26
N GLY A 79 -17.68 17.51 -6.57
CA GLY A 79 -18.30 18.37 -5.56
C GLY A 79 -17.53 18.42 -4.24
N CYS A 80 -16.90 17.32 -3.84
CA CYS A 80 -16.16 17.19 -2.60
C CYS A 80 -14.90 16.32 -2.82
N PRO A 81 -13.77 16.91 -3.24
CA PRO A 81 -12.55 16.16 -3.49
C PRO A 81 -11.93 15.63 -2.17
N PRO A 82 -11.13 14.54 -2.26
CA PRO A 82 -10.51 13.95 -1.09
C PRO A 82 -9.50 14.92 -0.43
N ILE A 83 -9.47 14.94 0.89
CA ILE A 83 -8.58 15.83 1.66
C ILE A 83 -7.16 15.25 1.69
N GLY A 84 -6.13 16.08 1.50
CA GLY A 84 -4.72 15.73 1.74
C GLY A 84 -3.94 15.24 0.52
N ALA A 85 -4.60 15.00 -0.62
CA ALA A 85 -3.94 14.65 -1.89
C ALA A 85 -4.73 15.22 -3.08
N PRO A 86 -4.08 15.52 -4.22
CA PRO A 86 -4.79 15.91 -5.43
C PRO A 86 -5.68 14.76 -5.92
N LEU A 87 -6.87 15.10 -6.42
CA LEU A 87 -7.76 14.12 -7.05
C LEU A 87 -7.14 13.63 -8.37
N THR A 88 -6.69 12.37 -8.38
CA THR A 88 -6.19 11.68 -9.58
C THR A 88 -6.93 10.36 -9.76
N ALA A 89 -7.00 9.87 -10.99
CA ALA A 89 -7.57 8.55 -11.27
C ALA A 89 -6.88 7.43 -10.47
N GLU A 90 -5.55 7.48 -10.37
CA GLU A 90 -4.72 6.55 -9.60
C GLU A 90 -5.11 6.54 -8.11
N LEU A 91 -5.22 7.72 -7.48
CA LEU A 91 -5.62 7.82 -6.07
C LEU A 91 -6.98 7.16 -5.81
N VAL A 92 -7.95 7.38 -6.70
CA VAL A 92 -9.30 6.80 -6.58
C VAL A 92 -9.29 5.30 -6.86
N HIS A 93 -8.47 4.86 -7.80
CA HIS A 93 -8.33 3.45 -8.16
C HIS A 93 -7.71 2.65 -7.00
N ASP A 94 -6.58 3.10 -6.48
CA ASP A 94 -5.88 2.48 -5.36
C ASP A 94 -6.76 2.44 -4.10
N ALA A 95 -7.51 3.53 -3.87
CA ALA A 95 -8.50 3.58 -2.80
C ALA A 95 -9.58 2.50 -2.98
N GLY A 96 -10.08 2.29 -4.19
CA GLY A 96 -11.02 1.21 -4.48
C GLY A 96 -10.44 -0.18 -4.24
N CYS A 97 -9.19 -0.42 -4.68
CA CYS A 97 -8.47 -1.67 -4.48
C CYS A 97 -8.38 -2.09 -3.00
N SER A 98 -8.26 -1.12 -2.09
CA SER A 98 -8.16 -1.36 -0.65
C SER A 98 -9.51 -1.47 0.07
N ARG A 99 -10.64 -1.38 -0.66
CA ARG A 99 -12.00 -1.30 -0.09
C ARG A 99 -12.90 -2.45 -0.52
N ASP A 100 -12.35 -3.61 -0.85
CA ASP A 100 -13.22 -4.75 -1.15
C ASP A 100 -14.02 -5.15 0.10
N ARG A 101 -15.34 -5.24 -0.06
CA ARG A 101 -16.33 -5.47 0.99
C ARG A 101 -16.07 -6.73 1.80
N ASP A 102 -15.55 -7.76 1.14
CA ASP A 102 -15.28 -9.07 1.73
C ASP A 102 -13.81 -9.22 2.18
N SER A 103 -12.97 -8.23 1.85
CA SER A 103 -11.55 -8.19 2.21
C SER A 103 -11.29 -7.32 3.44
N ALA A 104 -12.28 -7.07 4.29
CA ALA A 104 -12.01 -6.52 5.61
C ALA A 104 -10.96 -7.42 6.26
N LEU A 105 -9.76 -6.87 6.49
CA LEU A 105 -8.68 -7.62 7.10
C LEU A 105 -9.22 -8.20 8.41
N PRO A 106 -8.97 -9.50 8.70
CA PRO A 106 -9.48 -10.10 9.91
C PRO A 106 -9.07 -9.25 11.12
N HIS A 107 -10.04 -8.61 11.78
CA HIS A 107 -9.82 -7.84 13.02
C HIS A 107 -9.68 -8.79 14.22
N HIS A 108 -8.88 -9.85 14.07
CA HIS A 108 -8.59 -10.76 15.17
C HIS A 108 -7.35 -10.27 15.92
N PRO A 109 -7.51 -9.61 17.09
CA PRO A 109 -6.37 -9.34 17.95
C PRO A 109 -5.78 -10.67 18.41
N SER A 110 -4.48 -10.89 18.16
CA SER A 110 -3.81 -12.12 18.58
C SER A 110 -3.78 -12.22 20.10
N SER A 111 -4.11 -13.39 20.65
CA SER A 111 -3.94 -13.63 22.08
C SER A 111 -2.47 -13.80 22.45
N ARG A 112 -2.11 -13.68 23.73
CA ARG A 112 -0.73 -13.92 24.20
C ARG A 112 -0.25 -15.34 23.90
N GLU A 113 -1.13 -16.31 23.98
CA GLU A 113 -0.82 -17.70 23.64
C GLU A 113 -0.48 -17.87 22.15
N GLU A 114 -1.20 -17.15 21.27
CA GLU A 114 -0.95 -17.12 19.82
C GLU A 114 0.39 -16.41 19.53
N MET A 115 0.65 -15.29 20.20
CA MET A 115 1.93 -14.57 20.12
C MET A 115 3.12 -15.45 20.57
N ASP A 116 3.00 -16.13 21.69
CA ASP A 116 4.01 -17.08 22.17
C ASP A 116 4.20 -18.26 21.21
N ALA A 117 3.11 -18.74 20.61
CA ALA A 117 3.18 -19.81 19.62
C ALA A 117 3.97 -19.36 18.38
N LEU A 118 3.76 -18.11 17.93
CA LEU A 118 4.51 -17.50 16.84
C LEU A 118 5.99 -17.33 17.21
N LEU A 119 6.31 -16.78 18.38
CA LEU A 119 7.69 -16.63 18.86
C LEU A 119 8.42 -17.98 18.91
N ARG A 120 7.79 -19.04 19.44
CA ARG A 120 8.33 -20.41 19.43
C ARG A 120 8.49 -20.99 18.03
N ALA A 121 7.62 -20.63 17.09
CA ALA A 121 7.77 -21.04 15.70
C ALA A 121 8.97 -20.35 15.04
N THR A 122 9.14 -19.06 15.29
CA THR A 122 10.29 -18.24 14.84
C THR A 122 11.59 -18.76 15.43
N GLU A 123 11.65 -19.05 16.73
CA GLU A 123 12.82 -19.62 17.39
C GLU A 123 13.25 -20.95 16.71
N ARG A 124 12.29 -21.86 16.49
CA ARG A 124 12.55 -23.14 15.81
C ARG A 124 12.99 -22.95 14.36
N PHE A 125 12.55 -21.89 13.69
CA PHE A 125 13.01 -21.55 12.35
C PHE A 125 14.47 -21.06 12.40
N LEU A 126 14.78 -20.14 13.30
CA LEU A 126 16.11 -19.57 13.50
C LEU A 126 17.16 -20.61 13.89
N GLN A 127 16.80 -21.60 14.72
CA GLN A 127 17.65 -22.74 15.08
C GLN A 127 18.01 -23.65 13.90
N ARG A 128 17.24 -23.62 12.81
CA ARG A 128 17.45 -24.46 11.62
C ARG A 128 18.27 -23.76 10.54
N LEU A 129 18.62 -22.49 10.74
CA LEU A 129 19.50 -21.79 9.82
C LEU A 129 20.88 -22.48 9.79
N PRO A 130 21.50 -22.64 8.61
CA PRO A 130 22.78 -23.34 8.48
C PRO A 130 23.94 -22.61 9.17
N ALA A 131 23.78 -21.32 9.45
CA ALA A 131 24.70 -20.49 10.21
C ALA A 131 23.92 -19.42 11.00
N PRO A 132 24.49 -18.89 12.09
CA PRO A 132 23.90 -17.77 12.81
C PRO A 132 23.78 -16.54 11.88
N PRO A 133 22.65 -15.80 11.92
CA PRO A 133 22.52 -14.56 11.18
C PRO A 133 23.46 -13.50 11.74
N SER A 134 24.13 -12.74 10.86
CA SER A 134 24.97 -11.61 11.26
C SER A 134 24.16 -10.36 11.62
N LEU A 135 22.92 -10.27 11.14
CA LEU A 135 22.02 -9.14 11.35
C LEU A 135 20.57 -9.65 11.36
N VAL A 136 19.78 -9.17 12.31
CA VAL A 136 18.33 -9.38 12.37
C VAL A 136 17.67 -8.02 12.44
N THR A 137 16.87 -7.68 11.44
CA THR A 137 16.08 -6.45 11.40
C THR A 137 14.62 -6.76 11.66
N VAL A 138 13.99 -6.01 12.55
CA VAL A 138 12.58 -6.20 12.93
C VAL A 138 11.87 -4.88 12.80
N SER A 139 10.84 -4.82 11.95
CA SER A 139 10.01 -3.63 11.82
C SER A 139 9.00 -3.57 12.96
N ARG A 140 8.96 -2.43 13.68
CA ARG A 140 7.98 -2.16 14.73
C ARG A 140 6.77 -1.42 14.14
N SER A 141 5.64 -2.10 14.05
CA SER A 141 4.37 -1.53 13.57
C SER A 141 3.36 -1.49 14.72
N ALA A 142 3.51 -0.50 15.62
CA ALA A 142 2.73 -0.40 16.85
C ALA A 142 1.55 0.60 16.78
N GLN A 143 1.45 1.37 15.69
CA GLN A 143 0.44 2.42 15.48
C GLN A 143 -0.44 2.11 14.25
N ASP A 144 -0.47 0.86 13.82
CA ASP A 144 -1.14 0.43 12.59
C ASP A 144 -2.56 -0.11 12.82
N ASP A 145 -3.08 0.03 14.04
CA ASP A 145 -4.35 -0.54 14.51
C ASP A 145 -4.42 -2.09 14.48
N TYR A 146 -3.31 -2.79 14.19
CA TYR A 146 -3.24 -4.26 14.20
C TYR A 146 -2.55 -4.80 15.46
N CYS A 147 -1.58 -4.09 16.02
CA CYS A 147 -0.91 -4.49 17.26
C CYS A 147 -1.56 -3.82 18.49
N PRO A 148 -2.14 -4.58 19.44
CA PRO A 148 -2.66 -4.01 20.67
C PRO A 148 -1.54 -3.27 21.44
N PRO A 149 -1.71 -1.98 21.77
CA PRO A 149 -0.65 -1.17 22.37
C PRO A 149 -0.15 -1.73 23.70
N GLU A 150 -1.01 -2.42 24.45
CA GLU A 150 -0.68 -3.09 25.71
C GLU A 150 0.29 -4.29 25.56
N ASP A 151 0.37 -4.89 24.37
CA ASP A 151 1.17 -6.09 24.12
C ASP A 151 2.46 -5.80 23.32
N VAL A 152 2.63 -4.56 22.81
CA VAL A 152 3.84 -4.14 22.08
C VAL A 152 5.10 -4.40 22.91
N GLN A 153 5.12 -3.96 24.18
CA GLN A 153 6.29 -4.13 25.03
C GLN A 153 6.58 -5.61 25.30
N PHE A 154 5.53 -6.40 25.56
CA PHE A 154 5.64 -7.83 25.79
C PHE A 154 6.26 -8.56 24.58
N LEU A 155 5.79 -8.26 23.36
CA LEU A 155 6.33 -8.86 22.13
C LEU A 155 7.80 -8.50 21.91
N GLN A 156 8.16 -7.24 22.12
CA GLN A 156 9.53 -6.77 21.95
C GLN A 156 10.48 -7.47 22.93
N ASP A 157 10.14 -7.48 24.21
CA ASP A 157 10.97 -8.09 25.25
C ASP A 157 11.12 -9.59 25.02
N SER A 158 10.01 -10.27 24.69
CA SER A 158 10.01 -11.72 24.44
C SER A 158 10.81 -12.08 23.19
N LEU A 159 10.77 -11.26 22.14
CA LEU A 159 11.58 -11.45 20.93
C LEU A 159 13.08 -11.28 21.22
N LEU A 160 13.45 -10.23 21.96
CA LEU A 160 14.83 -9.97 22.33
C LEU A 160 15.39 -11.06 23.25
N GLU A 161 14.61 -11.50 24.25
CA GLU A 161 14.98 -12.61 25.14
C GLU A 161 15.20 -13.90 24.35
N MET A 162 14.30 -14.21 23.41
CA MET A 162 14.45 -15.38 22.51
C MET A 162 15.73 -15.30 21.67
N LEU A 163 16.01 -14.15 21.04
CA LEU A 163 17.22 -13.97 20.23
C LEU A 163 18.50 -14.05 21.08
N GLN A 164 18.50 -13.47 22.28
CA GLN A 164 19.62 -13.57 23.23
C GLN A 164 19.82 -15.01 23.70
N GLY A 165 18.74 -15.77 23.90
CA GLY A 165 18.80 -17.19 24.22
C GLY A 165 19.45 -18.03 23.11
N LEU A 166 19.20 -17.69 21.84
CA LEU A 166 19.75 -18.40 20.69
C LEU A 166 21.21 -18.05 20.37
N TYR A 167 21.56 -16.77 20.44
CA TYR A 167 22.82 -16.26 19.90
C TYR A 167 23.74 -15.63 20.96
N GLY A 168 23.30 -15.54 22.21
CA GLY A 168 24.07 -14.98 23.32
C GLY A 168 24.00 -13.45 23.35
N GLN A 169 25.16 -12.81 23.52
CA GLN A 169 25.23 -11.35 23.60
C GLN A 169 24.94 -10.73 22.23
N LEU A 170 23.93 -9.85 22.18
CA LEU A 170 23.53 -9.12 20.98
C LEU A 170 23.95 -7.66 21.07
N ASP A 171 24.27 -7.08 19.92
CA ASP A 171 24.33 -5.63 19.74
C ASP A 171 22.96 -5.15 19.26
N ILE A 172 22.25 -4.39 20.09
CA ILE A 172 20.84 -4.02 19.88
C ILE A 172 20.76 -2.52 19.60
N THR A 173 20.15 -2.16 18.47
CA THR A 173 19.79 -0.78 18.13
C THR A 173 18.28 -0.68 18.03
N LEU A 174 17.69 0.25 18.78
CA LEU A 174 16.25 0.52 18.79
C LEU A 174 16.01 1.90 18.15
N ASP A 175 15.83 1.94 16.83
CA ASP A 175 15.75 3.20 16.08
C ASP A 175 14.59 4.10 16.55
N TYR A 176 13.48 3.49 16.98
CA TYR A 176 12.29 4.20 17.44
C TYR A 176 12.47 4.96 18.76
N GLU A 177 13.52 4.71 19.54
CA GLU A 177 13.81 5.49 20.75
C GLU A 177 14.42 6.86 20.43
N GLN A 178 14.99 7.02 19.23
CA GLN A 178 15.57 8.28 18.77
C GLN A 178 14.50 9.27 18.28
N ASP A 179 13.33 8.76 17.87
CA ASP A 179 12.21 9.55 17.35
C ASP A 179 11.27 10.09 18.45
N GLU A 180 11.45 9.70 19.73
CA GLU A 180 10.67 10.22 20.87
C GLU A 180 11.07 11.67 21.27
N VAL A 181 12.06 12.26 20.59
CA VAL A 181 12.48 13.66 20.78
C VAL A 181 11.78 14.57 19.76
N THR A 182 10.79 15.31 20.26
CA THR A 182 10.08 16.45 19.66
C THR A 182 9.18 16.15 18.46
N THR A 183 7.88 16.12 18.74
CA THR A 183 6.79 16.40 17.81
C THR A 183 6.84 17.85 17.28
N GLU A 184 7.94 18.28 16.66
CA GLU A 184 8.03 19.56 15.94
C GLU A 184 9.04 19.51 14.78
N GLU A 185 9.07 18.49 13.92
CA GLU A 185 9.90 18.60 12.69
C GLU A 185 9.48 17.77 11.47
N CYS A 186 8.17 17.49 11.29
CA CYS A 186 7.67 16.89 10.03
C CYS A 186 7.14 17.93 9.02
N CYS A 187 7.76 19.13 8.95
CA CYS A 187 7.46 20.13 7.92
C CYS A 187 8.68 20.73 7.21
N SER A 188 9.90 20.26 7.48
CA SER A 188 11.10 20.95 7.00
C SER A 188 11.96 20.20 5.97
N GLN A 189 11.64 18.94 5.63
CA GLN A 189 12.42 18.23 4.63
C GLN A 189 11.70 18.19 3.28
N ARG A 190 12.03 19.20 2.45
CA ARG A 190 11.76 19.19 1.00
C ARG A 190 12.50 18.01 0.37
N LEU A 191 11.83 16.88 0.22
CA LEU A 191 12.25 15.84 -0.72
C LEU A 191 11.47 16.04 -2.02
N CYS A 192 12.03 16.89 -2.88
CA CYS A 192 11.96 16.86 -4.35
C CYS A 192 12.40 18.23 -4.89
N GLU A 193 13.70 18.46 -5.02
CA GLU A 193 14.18 19.41 -6.03
C GLU A 193 14.57 18.61 -7.28
N PRO A 194 14.07 18.97 -8.47
CA PRO A 194 14.44 18.30 -9.70
C PRO A 194 15.90 18.63 -10.02
N VAL A 195 16.73 17.60 -10.23
CA VAL A 195 18.09 17.76 -10.73
C VAL A 195 18.00 18.33 -12.16
N CYS A 196 18.16 19.64 -12.30
CA CYS A 196 18.42 20.27 -13.58
C CYS A 196 19.81 19.83 -14.07
N VAL A 197 19.86 18.88 -15.00
CA VAL A 197 21.07 18.53 -15.73
C VAL A 197 21.44 19.70 -16.64
N THR A 198 22.41 20.51 -16.22
CA THR A 198 23.03 21.53 -17.07
C THR A 198 23.90 20.87 -18.12
N VAL A 199 23.53 21.00 -19.40
CA VAL A 199 24.36 20.63 -20.54
C VAL A 199 25.47 21.68 -20.70
N PRO A 200 26.76 21.31 -20.72
CA PRO A 200 27.83 22.27 -20.94
C PRO A 200 27.87 22.70 -22.41
N THR A 201 27.65 24.00 -22.62
CA THR A 201 27.87 24.70 -23.89
C THR A 201 29.37 24.83 -24.17
N ASN A 202 29.90 24.05 -25.11
CA ASN A 202 31.22 24.32 -25.68
C ASN A 202 31.09 25.33 -26.83
N SER A 203 31.41 26.59 -26.51
CA SER A 203 31.74 27.62 -27.49
C SER A 203 33.15 27.38 -28.02
N SER A 204 33.27 27.09 -29.31
CA SER A 204 34.52 27.29 -30.06
C SER A 204 34.20 28.04 -31.35
N ALA A 205 34.44 29.35 -31.31
CA ALA A 205 34.55 30.19 -32.48
C ALA A 205 35.82 29.83 -33.25
N ALA A 206 35.70 29.56 -34.56
CA ALA A 206 36.81 29.67 -35.50
C ALA A 206 36.31 30.32 -36.78
N VAL A 207 36.78 31.54 -36.96
CA VAL A 207 36.68 32.40 -38.14
C VAL A 207 37.45 31.77 -39.30
N SER A 208 36.86 31.72 -40.50
CA SER A 208 37.62 32.01 -41.73
C SER A 208 36.70 32.27 -42.92
N SER A 209 36.82 33.49 -43.41
CA SER A 209 36.41 34.01 -44.71
C SER A 209 37.36 33.49 -45.79
N ALA A 210 36.86 33.21 -46.99
CA ALA A 210 37.39 33.72 -48.27
C ALA A 210 36.71 33.02 -49.45
N THR A 211 36.13 33.88 -50.31
CA THR A 211 36.01 33.82 -51.78
C THR A 211 35.57 32.53 -52.47
#